data_AF-A3MU78-F1
#
_entry.id   AF-A3MU78-F1
#
_cell.length_a   1.000
_cell.length_b   1.000
_cell.length_c   1.000
_cell.angle_alpha   90.00
_cell.angle_beta   90.00
_cell.angle_gamma   90.00
#
_symmetry.space_group_name_H-M   'P 1'
#
loop_
_entity.id
_entity.type
_entity.pdbx_description
1 polymer ?
#
loop_
_entity_poly.entity_id
_entity_poly.type
_entity_poly.pdbx_seq_one_letter_code
_entity_poly.pdbx_strand_id
1 'polypeptide(L)'
;MYKTYERRVEVPIRISKGADEQARLRKLERWPREAGTTVVLDESGSNFGKLVQIYAADYGLEQGQKTWDVKTEGGAIRARLEIPLLKGGEVKGRAVMEAVIPTTPTGEEGNNYVYTAQVNYYIEIDEQVLAESTTSGVVEFNL
;
A
#
# COMPACT_ATOMS: atom_id res chain seq x y z
N MET A 1 15.65 -5.20 8.92
CA MET A 1 14.21 -5.25 8.60
C MET A 1 14.00 -6.25 7.46
N TYR A 2 12.98 -7.10 7.59
CA TYR A 2 12.62 -8.14 6.62
C TYR A 2 11.22 -7.87 6.05
N LYS A 3 11.05 -8.10 4.75
CA LYS A 3 9.73 -8.05 4.11
C LYS A 3 8.92 -9.28 4.49
N THR A 4 7.94 -9.10 5.36
CA THR A 4 7.03 -10.16 5.78
C THR A 4 5.84 -10.29 4.83
N TYR A 5 5.56 -9.25 4.06
CA TYR A 5 4.53 -9.21 3.03
C TYR A 5 5.01 -8.37 1.84
N GLU A 6 4.79 -8.84 0.62
CA GLU A 6 4.92 -8.04 -0.61
C GLU A 6 3.87 -8.48 -1.62
N ARG A 7 3.16 -7.52 -2.21
CA ARG A 7 2.23 -7.77 -3.30
C ARG A 7 2.21 -6.62 -4.29
N ARG A 8 2.34 -6.98 -5.58
CA ARG A 8 2.22 -6.07 -6.70
C ARG A 8 0.92 -6.31 -7.45
N VAL A 9 0.22 -5.25 -7.80
CA VAL A 9 -1.04 -5.30 -8.53
C VAL A 9 -1.10 -4.18 -9.57
N GLU A 10 -1.88 -4.42 -10.62
CA GLU A 10 -2.20 -3.41 -11.63
C GLU A 10 -3.68 -3.04 -11.49
N VAL A 11 -3.97 -1.76 -11.34
CA VAL A 11 -5.33 -1.28 -11.08
C VAL A 11 -5.78 -0.34 -12.20
N PRO A 12 -6.85 -0.68 -12.94
CA PRO A 12 -7.36 0.18 -14.00
C PRO A 12 -8.13 1.37 -13.41
N ILE A 13 -7.75 2.57 -13.84
CA ILE A 13 -8.40 3.84 -13.52
C ILE A 13 -9.14 4.31 -14.77
N ARG A 14 -10.48 4.30 -14.71
CA ARG A 14 -11.34 4.76 -15.79
C ARG A 14 -11.68 6.23 -15.60
N ILE A 15 -11.40 7.04 -16.61
CA ILE A 15 -11.75 8.46 -16.64
C ILE A 15 -12.47 8.77 -17.95
N SER A 16 -13.63 9.43 -17.85
CA SER A 16 -14.44 9.80 -19.02
C SER A 16 -13.63 10.57 -20.05
N LYS A 17 -13.82 10.23 -21.33
CA LYS A 17 -13.24 10.95 -22.48
C LYS A 17 -13.73 12.40 -22.57
N GLY A 18 -14.88 12.71 -21.96
CA GLY A 18 -15.41 14.06 -21.87
C GLY A 18 -14.72 14.95 -20.83
N ALA A 19 -13.90 14.40 -19.93
CA ALA A 19 -13.08 15.20 -19.02
C ALA A 19 -11.89 15.78 -19.78
N ASP A 20 -11.59 17.07 -19.60
CA ASP A 20 -10.38 17.68 -20.15
C ASP A 20 -9.10 17.12 -19.51
N GLU A 21 -7.95 17.41 -20.11
CA GLU A 21 -6.66 16.88 -19.67
C GLU A 21 -6.30 17.26 -18.23
N GLN A 22 -6.55 18.50 -17.81
CA GLN A 22 -6.25 18.92 -16.43
C GLN A 22 -7.14 18.20 -15.43
N ALA A 23 -8.42 18.01 -15.74
CA ALA A 23 -9.35 17.26 -14.92
C ALA A 23 -8.92 15.78 -14.77
N ARG A 24 -8.41 15.17 -15.86
CA ARG A 24 -7.85 13.81 -15.82
C ARG A 24 -6.61 13.75 -14.92
N LEU A 25 -5.65 14.66 -15.10
CA LEU A 25 -4.44 14.71 -14.29
C LEU A 25 -4.75 14.88 -12.79
N ARG A 26 -5.61 15.83 -12.41
CA ARG A 26 -6.02 16.03 -11.01
C ARG A 26 -6.72 14.81 -10.41
N LYS A 27 -7.42 14.01 -11.22
CA LYS A 27 -8.04 12.77 -10.76
C LYS A 27 -6.97 11.70 -10.52
N LEU A 28 -6.01 11.56 -11.42
CA LEU A 28 -4.88 10.64 -11.24
C LEU A 28 -4.03 11.01 -10.02
N GLU A 29 -3.80 12.30 -9.76
CA GLU A 29 -3.01 12.76 -8.59
C GLU A 29 -3.68 12.45 -7.25
N ARG A 30 -5.02 12.46 -7.21
CA ARG A 30 -5.80 12.13 -6.00
C ARG A 30 -6.01 10.64 -5.81
N TRP A 31 -6.01 9.87 -6.90
CA TRP A 31 -6.33 8.44 -6.88
C TRP A 31 -5.55 7.63 -5.84
N PRO A 32 -4.21 7.81 -5.64
CA PRO A 32 -3.47 7.06 -4.63
C PRO A 32 -4.08 7.16 -3.23
N ARG A 33 -4.57 8.35 -2.85
CA ARG A 33 -5.17 8.60 -1.53
C ARG A 33 -6.63 8.16 -1.45
N GLU A 34 -7.37 8.29 -2.54
CA GLU A 34 -8.82 8.00 -2.58
C GLU A 34 -9.11 6.50 -2.71
N ALA A 35 -8.33 5.77 -3.52
CA ALA A 35 -8.61 4.37 -3.86
C ALA A 35 -7.38 3.45 -3.69
N GLY A 36 -6.17 4.01 -3.69
CA GLY A 36 -4.95 3.23 -3.62
C GLY A 36 -4.81 2.39 -2.33
N THR A 37 -5.46 2.76 -1.23
CA THR A 37 -5.44 1.95 0.02
C THR A 37 -6.61 0.99 0.16
N THR A 38 -7.61 1.07 -0.74
CA THR A 38 -8.85 0.26 -0.66
C THR A 38 -8.84 -0.91 -1.63
N VAL A 39 -7.77 -1.06 -2.43
CA VAL A 39 -7.56 -2.22 -3.30
C VAL A 39 -7.56 -3.49 -2.46
N VAL A 40 -8.30 -4.50 -2.92
CA VAL A 40 -8.33 -5.83 -2.30
C VAL A 40 -7.04 -6.57 -2.68
N LEU A 41 -6.32 -7.07 -1.68
CA LEU A 41 -4.97 -7.61 -1.82
C LEU A 41 -4.87 -9.10 -1.53
N ASP A 42 -5.96 -9.77 -1.16
CA ASP A 42 -6.02 -11.20 -0.96
C ASP A 42 -7.43 -11.75 -1.14
N GLU A 43 -7.57 -13.07 -1.12
CA GLU A 43 -8.84 -13.78 -1.28
C GLU A 43 -9.81 -13.56 -0.10
N SER A 44 -9.30 -13.07 1.04
CA SER A 44 -10.11 -12.73 2.21
C SER A 44 -10.82 -11.37 2.08
N GLY A 45 -10.53 -10.62 1.01
CA GLY A 45 -11.08 -9.27 0.83
C GLY A 45 -10.33 -8.21 1.63
N SER A 46 -9.12 -8.50 2.12
CA SER A 46 -8.36 -7.55 2.93
C SER A 46 -7.69 -6.50 2.05
N ASN A 47 -7.81 -5.24 2.46
CA ASN A 47 -7.10 -4.13 1.85
C ASN A 47 -5.84 -3.81 2.66
N PHE A 48 -5.03 -2.88 2.15
CA PHE A 48 -3.75 -2.57 2.78
C PHE A 48 -3.87 -2.17 4.25
N GLY A 49 -4.83 -1.31 4.60
CA GLY A 49 -5.03 -0.86 5.98
C GLY A 49 -5.37 -2.02 6.93
N LYS A 50 -6.21 -2.97 6.50
CA LYS A 50 -6.52 -4.17 7.29
C LYS A 50 -5.30 -5.06 7.48
N LEU A 51 -4.50 -5.26 6.43
CA LEU A 51 -3.25 -6.04 6.54
C LEU A 51 -2.30 -5.39 7.55
N VAL A 52 -2.13 -4.07 7.50
CA VAL A 52 -1.30 -3.35 8.48
C VAL A 52 -1.82 -3.53 9.91
N GLN A 53 -3.15 -3.52 10.12
CA GLN A 53 -3.74 -3.79 11.43
C GLN A 53 -3.45 -5.21 11.92
N ILE A 54 -3.60 -6.21 11.05
CA ILE A 54 -3.34 -7.62 11.38
C ILE A 54 -1.88 -7.81 11.77
N TYR A 55 -0.94 -7.37 10.93
CA TYR A 55 0.49 -7.48 11.23
C TYR A 55 0.87 -6.68 12.49
N ALA A 56 0.31 -5.49 12.68
CA ALA A 56 0.56 -4.74 13.91
C ALA A 56 0.10 -5.51 15.14
N ALA A 57 -1.08 -6.15 15.10
CA ALA A 57 -1.60 -6.96 16.20
C ALA A 57 -0.75 -8.22 16.44
N ASP A 58 -0.42 -8.97 15.38
CA ASP A 58 0.32 -10.25 15.47
C ASP A 58 1.72 -10.06 16.07
N TYR A 59 2.36 -8.91 15.83
CA TYR A 59 3.71 -8.61 16.28
C TYR A 59 3.77 -7.64 17.48
N GLY A 60 2.62 -7.27 18.05
CA GLY A 60 2.54 -6.35 19.20
C GLY A 60 3.10 -4.96 18.89
N LEU A 61 2.80 -4.45 17.70
CA LEU A 61 3.24 -3.15 17.18
C LEU A 61 2.07 -2.16 17.16
N GLU A 62 2.40 -0.87 17.24
CA GLU A 62 1.47 0.25 17.10
C GLU A 62 1.67 0.94 15.74
N GLN A 63 0.58 1.45 15.15
CA GLN A 63 0.69 2.23 13.91
C GLN A 63 1.06 3.68 14.23
N GLY A 64 2.21 4.10 13.70
CA GLY A 64 2.65 5.49 13.76
C GLY A 64 1.88 6.40 12.79
N GLN A 65 2.25 7.68 12.78
CA GLN A 65 1.65 8.65 11.87
C GLN A 65 1.98 8.32 10.41
N LYS A 66 0.93 8.10 9.62
CA LYS A 66 1.07 7.88 8.17
C LYS A 66 1.61 9.12 7.47
N THR A 67 2.56 8.92 6.57
CA THR A 67 3.17 9.96 5.74
C THR A 67 2.93 9.66 4.27
N TRP A 68 2.62 10.71 3.50
CA TRP A 68 2.40 10.59 2.06
C TRP A 68 3.35 11.52 1.30
N ASP A 69 3.98 10.97 0.27
CA ASP A 69 4.71 11.72 -0.76
C ASP A 69 4.00 11.47 -2.09
N VAL A 70 3.60 12.53 -2.81
CA VAL A 70 2.99 12.41 -4.15
C VAL A 70 3.66 13.42 -5.06
N LYS A 71 4.21 12.95 -6.17
CA LYS A 71 4.96 13.75 -7.14
C LYS A 71 4.53 13.40 -8.56
N THR A 72 4.47 14.41 -9.40
CA THR A 72 4.23 14.25 -10.84
C THR A 72 5.53 14.58 -11.56
N GLU A 73 6.21 13.58 -12.11
CA GLU A 73 7.51 13.73 -12.77
C GLU A 73 7.67 12.70 -13.91
N GLY A 74 8.31 13.09 -15.00
CA GLY A 74 8.70 12.17 -16.07
C GLY A 74 7.52 11.48 -16.76
N GLY A 75 6.36 12.15 -16.84
CA GLY A 75 5.14 11.58 -17.44
C GLY A 75 4.42 10.55 -16.56
N ALA A 76 4.71 10.53 -15.26
CA ALA A 76 4.02 9.67 -14.31
C ALA A 76 3.76 10.39 -12.98
N ILE A 77 2.70 9.96 -12.32
CA ILE A 77 2.42 10.27 -10.92
C ILE A 77 3.00 9.15 -10.08
N ARG A 78 3.90 9.51 -9.17
CA ARG A 78 4.52 8.62 -8.19
C ARG A 78 3.98 8.97 -6.83
N ALA A 79 3.40 8.01 -6.14
CA ALA A 79 2.90 8.18 -4.79
C ALA A 79 3.53 7.14 -3.87
N ARG A 80 3.86 7.55 -2.66
CA ARG A 80 4.34 6.68 -1.59
C ARG A 80 3.59 7.02 -0.30
N LEU A 81 2.94 6.02 0.26
CA LEU A 81 2.42 6.02 1.62
C LEU A 81 3.35 5.18 2.49
N GLU A 82 3.78 5.73 3.61
CA GLU A 82 4.54 5.02 4.64
C GLU A 82 3.83 5.13 5.99
N ILE A 83 3.65 3.99 6.65
CA ILE A 83 3.08 3.87 7.99
C ILE A 83 4.14 3.20 8.86
N PRO A 84 4.82 3.95 9.75
CA PRO A 84 5.75 3.35 10.71
C PRO A 84 5.01 2.36 11.62
N LEU A 85 5.66 1.25 11.94
CA LEU A 85 5.20 0.31 12.96
C LEU A 85 6.11 0.44 14.18
N LEU A 86 5.53 0.73 15.34
CA LEU A 86 6.24 1.14 16.54
C LEU A 86 6.15 0.08 17.63
N LYS A 87 7.18 -0.05 18.45
CA LYS A 87 7.16 -0.80 19.70
C LYS A 87 7.75 0.08 20.80
N GLY A 88 6.94 0.46 21.79
CA GLY A 88 7.39 1.39 22.84
C GLY A 88 7.86 2.76 22.30
N GLY A 89 7.26 3.24 21.20
CA GLY A 89 7.63 4.50 20.53
C GLY A 89 8.83 4.42 19.57
N GLU A 90 9.54 3.29 19.50
CA GLU A 90 10.61 3.08 18.53
C GLU A 90 10.10 2.46 17.23
N VAL A 91 10.62 2.88 16.08
CA VAL A 91 10.30 2.26 14.79
C VAL A 91 10.90 0.86 14.70
N LYS A 92 10.05 -0.16 14.68
CA LYS A 92 10.42 -1.57 14.50
C LYS A 92 9.85 -2.18 13.23
N GLY A 93 9.32 -1.36 12.34
CA GLY A 93 8.83 -1.79 11.04
C GLY A 93 8.20 -0.64 10.28
N ARG A 94 7.72 -0.93 9.09
CA ARG A 94 6.94 -0.01 8.27
C ARG A 94 6.06 -0.78 7.31
N ALA A 95 4.88 -0.24 7.07
CA ALA A 95 4.05 -0.64 5.96
C ALA A 95 4.11 0.44 4.88
N VAL A 96 4.39 0.03 3.64
CA VAL A 96 4.55 0.94 2.52
C VAL A 96 3.63 0.57 1.37
N MET A 97 3.02 1.57 0.75
CA MET A 97 2.36 1.48 -0.54
C MET A 97 3.04 2.44 -1.50
N GLU A 98 3.46 1.93 -2.65
CA GLU A 98 4.06 2.71 -3.74
C GLU A 98 3.20 2.56 -4.98
N ALA A 99 2.76 3.67 -5.56
CA ALA A 99 1.98 3.68 -6.79
C ALA A 99 2.71 4.48 -7.87
N VAL A 100 2.69 3.94 -9.09
CA VAL A 100 3.13 4.62 -10.31
C VAL A 100 1.98 4.62 -11.30
N ILE A 101 1.57 5.80 -11.75
CA ILE A 101 0.45 5.98 -12.67
C ILE A 101 0.95 6.81 -13.85
N PRO A 102 0.94 6.28 -15.09
CA PRO A 102 1.31 7.07 -16.26
C PRO A 102 0.30 8.22 -16.46
N THR A 103 0.78 9.38 -16.89
CA THR A 103 -0.11 10.52 -17.24
C THR A 103 -0.76 10.34 -18.62
N THR A 104 -0.31 9.36 -19.39
CA THR A 104 -0.90 8.93 -20.65
C THR A 104 -1.78 7.69 -20.46
N PRO A 105 -2.94 7.61 -21.12
CA PRO A 105 -3.77 6.41 -21.09
C PRO A 105 -3.01 5.19 -21.59
N THR A 106 -3.23 4.03 -20.96
CA THR A 106 -2.74 2.72 -21.39
C THR A 106 -3.73 2.01 -22.32
N GLY A 107 -4.96 2.51 -22.42
CA GLY A 107 -5.98 2.00 -23.33
C GLY A 107 -7.28 2.81 -23.30
N GLU A 108 -8.30 2.29 -23.97
CA GLU A 108 -9.64 2.88 -24.01
C GLU A 108 -10.70 1.80 -23.76
N GLU A 109 -11.75 2.15 -23.02
CA GLU A 109 -12.88 1.26 -22.74
C GLU A 109 -14.19 2.05 -22.83
N GLY A 110 -14.95 1.84 -23.90
CA GLY A 110 -16.16 2.60 -24.19
C GLY A 110 -15.89 4.12 -24.24
N ASN A 111 -16.59 4.87 -23.38
CA ASN A 111 -16.43 6.31 -23.26
C ASN A 111 -15.35 6.75 -22.25
N ASN A 112 -14.41 5.86 -21.89
CA ASN A 112 -13.35 6.16 -20.94
C ASN A 112 -11.96 5.98 -21.55
N TYR A 113 -11.03 6.86 -21.16
CA TYR A 113 -9.61 6.56 -21.14
C TYR A 113 -9.30 5.67 -19.93
N VAL A 114 -8.47 4.67 -20.14
CA VAL A 114 -7.99 3.76 -19.11
C VAL A 114 -6.53 4.08 -18.80
N TYR A 115 -6.24 4.30 -17.53
CA TYR A 115 -4.87 4.43 -17.01
C TYR A 115 -4.59 3.25 -16.10
N THR A 116 -3.44 2.60 -16.22
CA THR A 116 -3.08 1.47 -15.37
C THR A 116 -2.13 1.93 -14.26
N ALA A 117 -2.61 1.94 -13.02
CA ALA A 117 -1.76 2.17 -11.86
C ALA A 117 -1.01 0.89 -11.49
N GLN A 118 0.31 0.94 -11.44
CA GLN A 118 1.13 -0.11 -10.87
C GLN A 118 1.30 0.18 -9.38
N VAL A 119 0.81 -0.71 -8.53
CA VAL A 119 0.85 -0.51 -7.08
C VAL A 119 1.59 -1.66 -6.41
N ASN A 120 2.58 -1.33 -5.60
CA ASN A 120 3.34 -2.24 -4.78
C ASN A 120 3.01 -1.98 -3.30
N TYR A 121 2.59 -3.02 -2.60
CA TYR A 121 2.31 -3.00 -1.17
C TYR A 121 3.29 -3.91 -0.48
N TYR A 122 3.93 -3.44 0.58
CA TYR A 122 4.81 -4.29 1.37
C TYR A 122 4.81 -3.90 2.85
N ILE A 123 5.08 -4.88 3.70
CA ILE A 123 5.26 -4.69 5.14
C ILE A 123 6.64 -5.23 5.50
N GLU A 124 7.41 -4.40 6.18
CA GLU A 124 8.72 -4.72 6.70
C GLU A 124 8.70 -4.66 8.23
N ILE A 125 9.25 -5.69 8.88
CA ILE A 125 9.34 -5.77 10.34
C ILE A 125 10.79 -6.06 10.73
N ASP A 126 11.20 -5.54 11.88
CA ASP A 126 12.51 -5.78 12.46
C ASP A 126 12.71 -7.25 12.85
N GLU A 127 13.91 -7.76 12.61
CA GLU A 127 14.25 -9.17 12.85
C GLU A 127 14.08 -9.58 14.31
N GLN A 128 14.38 -8.68 15.25
CA GLN A 128 14.26 -8.96 16.68
C GLN A 128 12.79 -9.17 17.07
N VAL A 129 11.89 -8.37 16.50
CA VAL A 129 10.44 -8.52 16.72
C VAL A 129 9.93 -9.84 16.13
N LEU A 130 10.42 -10.23 14.95
CA LEU A 130 10.07 -11.53 14.35
C LEU A 130 10.54 -12.70 15.23
N ALA A 131 11.75 -12.64 15.78
CA ALA A 131 12.29 -13.67 16.66
C ALA A 131 11.53 -13.78 17.99
N GLU A 132 11.16 -12.65 18.60
CA GLU A 132 10.36 -12.60 19.83
C GLU A 132 8.97 -13.23 19.64
N SER A 133 8.31 -12.96 18.50
CA SER A 133 6.99 -13.54 18.18
C SER A 133 7.04 -15.06 17.98
N THR A 134 8.14 -15.57 17.40
CA THR A 134 8.35 -17.02 17.20
C THR A 134 8.59 -17.73 18.53
N THR A 135 9.25 -17.06 19.48
CA THR A 135 9.55 -17.62 20.82
C THR A 135 8.33 -17.64 21.74
N SER A 136 7.37 -16.74 21.52
CA SER A 136 6.14 -16.65 22.31
C SER A 136 5.08 -17.72 21.97
N GLY A 137 5.30 -18.49 20.89
CA GLY A 137 4.42 -19.58 20.44
C GLY A 137 4.82 -20.99 20.90
N VAL A 138 5.80 -21.13 21.79
CA VAL A 138 6.11 -22.43 22.40
C VAL A 138 5.07 -22.70 23.49
N VAL A 139 3.95 -23.30 23.08
CA VAL A 139 3.11 -24.07 24.00
C VAL A 139 3.98 -25.22 24.50
N GLU A 140 4.44 -25.14 25.74
CA GLU A 140 5.02 -26.29 26.44
C GLU A 140 3.96 -27.39 26.48
N PHE A 141 4.04 -28.34 25.55
CA PHE A 141 3.42 -29.65 25.74
C PHE A 141 4.25 -30.38 26.79
N ASN A 142 3.82 -30.30 28.04
CA ASN A 142 4.26 -31.25 29.05
C ASN A 142 3.71 -32.64 28.66
N LEU A 143 4.66 -33.57 28.48
CA LEU A 143 4.48 -35.00 28.23
C LEU A 143 3.54 -35.67 29.23
#